data_AF-A0A4R6EJ80-F1
#
_entry.id   AF-A0A4R6EJ80-F1
#
_cell.length_a   1.000
_cell.length_b   1.000
_cell.length_c   1.000
_cell.angle_alpha   90.00
_cell.angle_beta   90.00
_cell.angle_gamma   90.00
#
_symmetry.space_group_name_H-M   'P 1'
#
loop_
_entity.id
_entity.type
_entity.pdbx_description
1 polymer ?
#
loop_
_entity_poly.entity_id
_entity_poly.type
_entity_poly.pdbx_seq_one_letter_code
_entity_poly.pdbx_strand_id
1 'polypeptide(L)'
;MNSPVASEKEPAAPVKRAAGRNLDLPEHLKAYQGVWVFLEHDRGHVHSVSWELLGEARKLADKLGNRVAVAVLGGTDEPLEQFASEAFSFGADKAYVIHDPVLLGYRNGPFTKGLTDLVNKYRPEILLHGATSMGRDLAGSVATTLLTGLTADCTELNIDPASRALAAMRPTFGGSLLCTIMALAYRPQMATVRPRVMAMPQAQKGRRGEIAQEALGIIEADIVTKLLDFIADAKSNQINLPYADMIVSSGKGLKNPENFQARIRSGAGTRWRSWRNPPVRAGGVGRGRPAGRADWKNRAAETLHRSRHLRRDPASRRYGKLGRNRRNQHRPERTDFRLRALQHCRGRTATAAGVDACL
;
A
#
# COMPACT_ATOMS: atom_id res chain seq x y z
N MET A 1 2.11 53.45 6.49
CA MET A 1 1.62 52.09 6.79
C MET A 1 0.84 51.61 5.58
N ASN A 2 1.49 50.96 4.62
CA ASN A 2 0.83 50.37 3.45
C ASN A 2 1.09 48.87 3.46
N SER A 3 0.09 48.10 3.89
CA SER A 3 0.09 46.64 3.78
C SER A 3 -0.45 46.26 2.39
N PRO A 4 0.24 45.40 1.61
CA PRO A 4 -0.29 44.95 0.33
C PRO A 4 -1.36 43.88 0.56
N VAL A 5 -2.50 44.07 -0.09
CA VAL A 5 -3.65 43.17 -0.12
C VAL A 5 -3.25 41.86 -0.81
N ALA A 6 -3.56 40.74 -0.17
CA ALA A 6 -3.30 39.40 -0.66
C ALA A 6 -4.09 39.14 -1.95
N SER A 7 -3.39 38.80 -3.03
CA SER A 7 -3.99 38.38 -4.30
C SER A 7 -4.68 37.02 -4.14
N GLU A 8 -5.99 36.99 -4.31
CA GLU A 8 -6.77 35.76 -4.43
C GLU A 8 -6.26 34.93 -5.62
N LYS A 9 -5.93 33.66 -5.36
CA LYS A 9 -5.56 32.70 -6.40
C LYS A 9 -6.80 32.32 -7.20
N GLU A 10 -6.78 32.69 -8.47
CA GLU A 10 -7.73 32.29 -9.50
C GLU A 10 -7.88 30.74 -9.56
N PRO A 11 -9.12 30.21 -9.65
CA PRO A 11 -9.34 28.77 -9.69
C PRO A 11 -8.75 28.17 -10.96
N ALA A 12 -7.99 27.09 -10.82
CA ALA A 12 -7.35 26.39 -11.92
C ALA A 12 -8.38 25.95 -12.97
N ALA A 13 -8.10 26.26 -14.24
CA ALA A 13 -8.95 25.94 -15.38
C ALA A 13 -9.32 24.44 -15.44
N PRO A 14 -10.53 24.09 -15.91
CA PRO A 14 -10.98 22.70 -15.98
C PRO A 14 -10.10 21.89 -16.93
N VAL A 15 -9.56 20.79 -16.41
CA VAL A 15 -8.77 19.83 -17.19
C VAL A 15 -9.62 19.35 -18.37
N LYS A 16 -9.16 19.59 -19.59
CA LYS A 16 -9.86 19.18 -20.82
C LYS A 16 -10.11 17.68 -20.79
N ARG A 17 -11.38 17.30 -20.98
CA ARG A 17 -11.86 15.92 -21.04
C ARG A 17 -11.08 15.14 -22.09
N ALA A 18 -10.47 14.02 -21.70
CA ALA A 18 -9.97 13.06 -22.68
C ALA A 18 -11.18 12.48 -23.42
N ALA A 19 -11.45 13.01 -24.61
CA ALA A 19 -12.52 12.57 -25.48
C ALA A 19 -12.37 11.07 -25.77
N GLY A 20 -13.41 10.27 -25.50
CA GLY A 20 -13.53 8.90 -26.00
C GLY A 20 -13.63 7.76 -24.98
N ARG A 21 -13.74 8.01 -23.67
CA ARG A 21 -14.09 6.94 -22.71
C ARG A 21 -15.57 7.07 -22.35
N ASN A 22 -16.33 6.00 -22.58
CA ASN A 22 -17.67 5.88 -22.03
C ASN A 22 -17.51 5.82 -20.50
N LEU A 23 -17.87 6.90 -19.81
CA LEU A 23 -17.72 7.03 -18.36
C LEU A 23 -18.94 6.47 -17.61
N ASP A 24 -19.97 6.07 -18.35
CA ASP A 24 -21.17 5.50 -17.76
C ASP A 24 -20.88 4.11 -17.21
N LEU A 25 -21.07 3.96 -15.90
CA LEU A 25 -20.91 2.69 -15.21
C LEU A 25 -21.99 1.71 -15.68
N PRO A 26 -21.62 0.47 -16.06
CA PRO A 26 -22.58 -0.60 -16.27
C PRO A 26 -23.55 -0.76 -15.09
N GLU A 27 -24.83 -1.05 -15.37
CA GLU A 27 -25.91 -1.21 -14.37
C GLU A 27 -25.49 -2.08 -13.16
N HIS A 28 -24.86 -3.23 -13.42
CA HIS A 28 -24.44 -4.15 -12.37
C HIS A 28 -23.38 -3.58 -11.41
N LEU A 29 -22.61 -2.57 -11.84
CA LEU A 29 -21.62 -1.89 -11.01
C LEU A 29 -22.21 -0.73 -10.20
N LYS A 30 -23.37 -0.19 -10.59
CA LYS A 30 -24.07 0.87 -9.85
C LYS A 30 -24.62 0.40 -8.50
N ALA A 31 -24.79 -0.92 -8.34
CA ALA A 31 -25.21 -1.53 -7.09
C ALA A 31 -24.15 -1.43 -5.98
N TYR A 32 -22.89 -1.15 -6.33
CA TYR A 32 -21.81 -1.06 -5.36
C TYR A 32 -21.80 0.30 -4.67
N GLN A 33 -21.85 0.32 -3.35
CA GLN A 33 -21.94 1.55 -2.56
C GLN A 33 -21.10 1.46 -1.28
N GLY A 34 -20.62 2.62 -0.83
CA GLY A 34 -19.86 2.72 0.41
C GLY A 34 -18.35 2.63 0.23
N VAL A 35 -17.64 3.20 1.20
CA VAL A 35 -16.18 3.19 1.29
C VAL A 35 -15.79 2.30 2.47
N TRP A 36 -15.07 1.22 2.18
CA TRP A 36 -14.64 0.27 3.18
C TRP A 36 -13.16 0.43 3.54
N VAL A 37 -12.86 0.22 4.81
CA VAL A 37 -11.49 0.10 5.31
C VAL A 37 -11.35 -1.27 5.97
N PHE A 38 -10.35 -2.04 5.55
CA PHE A 38 -9.95 -3.23 6.29
C PHE A 38 -9.19 -2.79 7.56
N LEU A 39 -9.72 -3.15 8.72
CA LEU A 39 -9.12 -2.83 10.00
C LEU A 39 -8.09 -3.91 10.32
N GLU A 40 -6.84 -3.58 10.06
CA GLU A 40 -5.71 -4.42 10.39
C GLU A 40 -5.46 -4.37 11.91
N HIS A 41 -5.45 -5.53 12.54
CA HIS A 41 -5.05 -5.71 13.92
C HIS A 41 -4.12 -6.91 14.03
N ASP A 42 -3.28 -6.89 15.04
CA ASP A 42 -2.40 -7.99 15.40
C ASP A 42 -2.33 -8.07 16.93
N ARG A 43 -2.62 -9.26 17.47
CA ARG A 43 -2.44 -9.59 18.90
C ARG A 43 -3.09 -8.57 19.84
N GLY A 44 -4.36 -8.30 19.61
CA GLY A 44 -5.12 -7.40 20.49
C GLY A 44 -4.89 -5.90 20.23
N HIS A 45 -4.07 -5.53 19.23
CA HIS A 45 -3.78 -4.12 18.92
C HIS A 45 -4.10 -3.80 17.46
N VAL A 46 -4.85 -2.73 17.26
CA VAL A 46 -5.12 -2.21 15.91
C VAL A 46 -3.91 -1.46 15.40
N HIS A 47 -3.53 -1.73 14.15
CA HIS A 47 -2.44 -1.02 13.51
C HIS A 47 -2.86 0.43 13.20
N SER A 48 -2.00 1.41 13.48
CA SER A 48 -2.32 2.84 13.35
C SER A 48 -2.77 3.25 11.94
N VAL A 49 -2.30 2.53 10.91
CA VAL A 49 -2.69 2.74 9.51
C VAL A 49 -4.21 2.62 9.32
N SER A 50 -4.89 1.76 10.08
CA SER A 50 -6.34 1.59 10.01
C SER A 50 -7.06 2.88 10.41
N TRP A 51 -6.55 3.59 11.42
CA TRP A 51 -7.08 4.87 11.89
C TRP A 51 -6.82 6.00 10.91
N GLU A 52 -5.61 6.06 10.34
CA GLU A 52 -5.25 7.00 9.29
C GLU A 52 -6.16 6.83 8.05
N LEU A 53 -6.43 5.57 7.68
CA LEU A 53 -7.31 5.20 6.57
C LEU A 53 -8.76 5.62 6.79
N LEU A 54 -9.28 5.50 8.02
CA LEU A 54 -10.64 5.95 8.34
C LEU A 54 -10.82 7.45 8.10
N GLY A 55 -9.82 8.24 8.48
CA GLY A 55 -9.84 9.68 8.25
C GLY A 55 -9.92 10.03 6.77
N GLU A 56 -9.17 9.29 5.93
CA GLU A 56 -9.21 9.49 4.48
C GLU A 56 -10.49 8.92 3.85
N ALA A 57 -10.94 7.75 4.30
CA ALA A 57 -12.18 7.12 3.87
C ALA A 57 -13.39 8.02 4.11
N ARG A 58 -13.44 8.75 5.24
CA ARG A 58 -14.49 9.73 5.52
C ARG A 58 -14.54 10.84 4.48
N LYS A 59 -13.39 11.42 4.14
CA LYS A 59 -13.30 12.48 3.11
C LYS A 59 -13.75 11.98 1.73
N LEU A 60 -13.38 10.74 1.38
CA LEU A 60 -13.81 10.11 0.12
C LEU A 60 -15.32 9.84 0.13
N ALA A 61 -15.84 9.33 1.24
CA ALA A 61 -17.26 9.05 1.42
C ALA A 61 -18.10 10.33 1.38
N ASP A 62 -17.64 11.43 1.97
CA ASP A 62 -18.31 12.74 1.90
C ASP A 62 -18.42 13.26 0.47
N LYS A 63 -17.36 13.10 -0.34
CA LYS A 63 -17.37 13.48 -1.76
C LYS A 63 -18.31 12.61 -2.60
N LEU A 64 -18.47 11.34 -2.24
CA LEU A 64 -19.35 10.40 -2.94
C LEU A 64 -20.81 10.45 -2.45
N GLY A 65 -21.08 11.06 -1.30
CA GLY A 65 -22.37 10.99 -0.61
C GLY A 65 -22.65 9.60 -0.01
N ASN A 66 -21.60 8.85 0.33
CA ASN A 66 -21.67 7.47 0.80
C ASN A 66 -21.32 7.34 2.30
N ARG A 67 -21.52 6.14 2.85
CA ARG A 67 -21.12 5.79 4.22
C ARG A 67 -19.75 5.11 4.27
N VAL A 68 -19.09 5.22 5.42
CA VAL A 68 -17.85 4.51 5.71
C VAL A 68 -18.16 3.25 6.51
N ALA A 69 -17.63 2.11 6.07
CA ALA A 69 -17.67 0.89 6.87
C ALA A 69 -16.27 0.34 7.13
N VAL A 70 -16.14 -0.42 8.21
CA VAL A 70 -14.93 -1.21 8.49
C VAL A 70 -15.22 -2.69 8.34
N ALA A 71 -14.25 -3.45 7.86
CA ALA A 71 -14.25 -4.91 7.94
C ALA A 71 -13.16 -5.34 8.92
N VAL A 72 -13.54 -6.11 9.93
CA VAL A 72 -12.65 -6.63 10.98
C VAL A 72 -12.83 -8.14 11.05
N LEU A 73 -11.72 -8.88 10.93
CA LEU A 73 -11.69 -10.34 10.94
C LEU A 73 -10.73 -10.78 12.04
N GLY A 74 -11.10 -11.73 12.89
CA GLY A 74 -10.20 -12.25 13.91
C GLY A 74 -10.74 -13.48 14.64
N GLY A 75 -9.90 -14.01 15.52
CA GLY A 75 -10.22 -15.14 16.38
C GLY A 75 -11.32 -14.81 17.38
N THR A 76 -12.00 -15.84 17.90
CA THR A 76 -13.10 -15.71 18.88
C THR A 76 -12.70 -15.02 20.18
N ASP A 77 -11.41 -15.08 20.54
CA ASP A 77 -10.89 -14.51 21.79
C ASP A 77 -10.38 -13.06 21.60
N GLU A 78 -10.41 -12.52 20.38
CA GLU A 78 -9.94 -11.17 20.08
C GLU A 78 -11.07 -10.14 20.25
N PRO A 79 -10.79 -8.94 20.81
CA PRO A 79 -11.83 -7.96 21.16
C PRO A 79 -12.28 -7.14 19.94
N LEU A 80 -12.82 -7.80 18.91
CA LEU A 80 -13.16 -7.18 17.63
C LEU A 80 -14.26 -6.12 17.77
N GLU A 81 -15.24 -6.32 18.65
CA GLU A 81 -16.28 -5.35 18.96
C GLU A 81 -15.70 -4.07 19.56
N GLN A 82 -14.64 -4.19 20.37
CA GLN A 82 -13.95 -3.03 20.92
C GLN A 82 -13.22 -2.26 19.82
N PHE A 83 -12.55 -2.96 18.90
CA PHE A 83 -11.91 -2.34 17.73
C PHE A 83 -12.92 -1.64 16.83
N ALA A 84 -14.08 -2.27 16.60
CA ALA A 84 -15.18 -1.67 15.86
C ALA A 84 -15.73 -0.42 16.56
N SER A 85 -15.92 -0.47 17.88
CA SER A 85 -16.36 0.69 18.67
C SER A 85 -15.36 1.84 18.61
N GLU A 86 -14.07 1.54 18.65
CA GLU A 86 -13.01 2.54 18.48
C GLU A 86 -13.02 3.13 17.06
N ALA A 87 -13.22 2.30 16.03
CA ALA A 87 -13.34 2.76 14.65
C ALA A 87 -14.47 3.77 14.43
N PHE A 88 -15.60 3.62 15.14
CA PHE A 88 -16.69 4.62 15.08
C PHE A 88 -16.23 5.99 15.56
N SER A 89 -15.37 6.05 16.58
CA SER A 89 -14.80 7.32 17.07
C SER A 89 -13.90 7.99 16.03
N PHE A 90 -13.36 7.24 15.07
CA PHE A 90 -12.50 7.74 13.99
C PHE A 90 -13.23 7.97 12.66
N GLY A 91 -14.55 7.79 12.62
CA GLY A 91 -15.37 8.21 11.48
C GLY A 91 -16.08 7.09 10.71
N ALA A 92 -16.00 5.84 11.18
CA ALA A 92 -16.80 4.74 10.64
C ALA A 92 -18.29 4.89 11.01
N ASP A 93 -19.17 4.47 10.10
CA ASP A 93 -20.62 4.43 10.30
C ASP A 93 -21.12 3.00 10.61
N LYS A 94 -20.45 2.00 10.03
CA LYS A 94 -20.79 0.58 10.17
C LYS A 94 -19.54 -0.28 10.32
N ALA A 95 -19.64 -1.39 11.02
CA ALA A 95 -18.58 -2.38 11.16
C ALA A 95 -19.11 -3.77 10.82
N TYR A 96 -18.40 -4.46 9.93
CA TYR A 96 -18.62 -5.87 9.63
C TYR A 96 -17.56 -6.67 10.39
N VAL A 97 -18.00 -7.52 11.28
CA VAL A 97 -17.14 -8.31 12.17
C VAL A 97 -17.31 -9.79 11.84
N ILE A 98 -16.20 -10.48 11.63
CA ILE A 98 -16.17 -11.94 11.54
C ILE A 98 -15.36 -12.49 12.69
N HIS A 99 -16.01 -13.33 13.48
CA HIS A 99 -15.40 -14.16 14.50
C HIS A 99 -15.27 -15.58 13.98
N ASP A 100 -14.06 -16.12 13.96
CA ASP A 100 -13.86 -17.54 13.71
C ASP A 100 -12.52 -18.01 14.30
N PRO A 101 -12.47 -19.19 14.97
CA PRO A 101 -11.21 -19.75 15.46
C PRO A 101 -10.10 -19.86 14.41
N VAL A 102 -10.44 -20.11 13.14
CA VAL A 102 -9.46 -20.21 12.04
C VAL A 102 -8.84 -18.86 11.66
N LEU A 103 -9.42 -17.75 12.11
CA LEU A 103 -8.87 -16.41 11.92
C LEU A 103 -7.88 -16.02 13.02
N LEU A 104 -7.71 -16.86 14.06
CA LEU A 104 -6.71 -16.64 15.08
C LEU A 104 -5.30 -16.76 14.48
N GLY A 105 -4.57 -15.64 14.48
CA GLY A 105 -3.27 -15.55 13.84
C GLY A 105 -3.40 -15.43 12.32
N TYR A 106 -2.79 -14.39 11.76
CA TYR A 106 -2.95 -14.07 10.35
C TYR A 106 -2.48 -15.20 9.43
N ARG A 107 -3.40 -15.63 8.55
CA ARG A 107 -3.16 -16.55 7.44
C ARG A 107 -3.90 -16.02 6.22
N ASN A 108 -3.20 -15.92 5.08
CA ASN A 108 -3.73 -15.30 3.87
C ASN A 108 -5.05 -15.96 3.40
N GLY A 109 -5.13 -17.29 3.35
CA GLY A 109 -6.29 -18.02 2.83
C GLY A 109 -7.59 -17.72 3.57
N PRO A 110 -7.67 -17.96 4.89
CA PRO A 110 -8.85 -17.65 5.69
C PRO A 110 -9.29 -16.18 5.63
N PHE A 111 -8.33 -15.25 5.75
CA PHE A 111 -8.62 -13.82 5.67
C PHE A 111 -9.11 -13.40 4.29
N THR A 112 -8.54 -13.95 3.22
CA THR A 112 -8.99 -13.70 1.85
C THR A 112 -10.43 -14.19 1.66
N LYS A 113 -10.76 -15.40 2.12
CA LYS A 113 -12.12 -15.93 2.01
C LYS A 113 -13.11 -15.08 2.80
N GLY A 114 -12.83 -14.77 4.06
CA GLY A 114 -13.73 -13.95 4.89
C GLY A 114 -13.96 -12.56 4.30
N LEU A 115 -12.89 -11.89 3.86
CA LEU A 115 -13.04 -10.54 3.30
C LEU A 115 -13.74 -10.54 1.94
N THR A 116 -13.47 -11.52 1.08
CA THR A 116 -14.14 -11.64 -0.22
C THR A 116 -15.62 -12.00 -0.06
N ASP A 117 -16.00 -12.82 0.92
CA ASP A 117 -17.40 -13.11 1.23
C ASP A 117 -18.17 -11.85 1.64
N LEU A 118 -17.59 -11.02 2.52
CA LEU A 118 -18.17 -9.74 2.91
C LEU A 118 -18.35 -8.82 1.71
N VAL A 119 -17.31 -8.70 0.87
CA VAL A 119 -17.36 -7.86 -0.33
C VAL A 119 -18.43 -8.34 -1.30
N ASN A 120 -18.55 -9.65 -1.53
CA ASN A 120 -19.56 -10.21 -2.43
C ASN A 120 -20.99 -10.01 -1.89
N LYS A 121 -21.18 -10.10 -0.56
CA LYS A 121 -22.46 -9.92 0.11
C LYS A 121 -22.93 -8.46 0.10
N TYR A 122 -22.03 -7.53 0.45
CA TYR A 122 -22.39 -6.13 0.71
C TYR A 122 -21.96 -5.15 -0.39
N ARG A 123 -21.15 -5.59 -1.35
CA ARG A 123 -20.76 -4.85 -2.56
C ARG A 123 -20.26 -3.41 -2.30
N PRO A 124 -19.14 -3.23 -1.58
CA PRO A 124 -18.54 -1.91 -1.40
C PRO A 124 -18.03 -1.28 -2.69
N GLU A 125 -18.19 0.02 -2.87
CA GLU A 125 -17.65 0.71 -4.04
C GLU A 125 -16.11 0.81 -4.01
N ILE A 126 -15.56 1.08 -2.82
CA ILE A 126 -14.12 1.25 -2.57
C ILE A 126 -13.72 0.38 -1.39
N LEU A 127 -12.56 -0.27 -1.46
CA LEU A 127 -11.97 -1.05 -0.37
C LEU A 127 -10.50 -0.67 -0.16
N LEU A 128 -10.20 -0.09 1.00
CA LEU A 128 -8.88 0.41 1.37
C LEU A 128 -8.18 -0.52 2.36
N HIS A 129 -6.88 -0.71 2.16
CA HIS A 129 -6.01 -1.49 3.04
C HIS A 129 -4.76 -0.70 3.44
N GLY A 130 -4.14 -1.05 4.56
CA GLY A 130 -2.80 -0.59 4.89
C GLY A 130 -1.76 -1.26 4.00
N ALA A 131 -0.74 -0.53 3.55
CA ALA A 131 0.40 -1.11 2.83
C ALA A 131 1.46 -1.69 3.79
N THR A 132 1.02 -2.40 4.82
CA THR A 132 1.84 -3.15 5.78
C THR A 132 2.23 -4.52 5.19
N SER A 133 3.00 -5.32 5.92
CA SER A 133 3.29 -6.71 5.52
C SER A 133 2.00 -7.53 5.35
N MET A 134 1.05 -7.38 6.28
CA MET A 134 -0.24 -8.07 6.23
C MET A 134 -1.12 -7.53 5.10
N GLY A 135 -1.32 -6.21 5.03
CA GLY A 135 -2.24 -5.62 4.07
C GLY A 135 -1.75 -5.72 2.62
N ARG A 136 -0.43 -5.72 2.37
CA ARG A 136 0.13 -5.98 1.02
C ARG A 136 -0.11 -7.42 0.56
N ASP A 137 -0.03 -8.37 1.48
CA ASP A 137 -0.27 -9.79 1.23
C ASP A 137 -1.77 -10.06 0.99
N LEU A 138 -2.62 -9.59 1.92
CA LEU A 138 -4.07 -9.79 1.85
C LEU A 138 -4.71 -9.09 0.63
N ALA A 139 -4.37 -7.81 0.40
CA ALA A 139 -5.01 -7.04 -0.67
C ALA A 139 -4.73 -7.65 -2.06
N GLY A 140 -3.54 -8.23 -2.27
CA GLY A 140 -3.18 -8.91 -3.52
C GLY A 140 -4.06 -10.14 -3.78
N SER A 141 -4.22 -11.00 -2.78
CA SER A 141 -5.07 -12.20 -2.87
C SER A 141 -6.55 -11.83 -3.06
N VAL A 142 -7.04 -10.84 -2.32
CA VAL A 142 -8.45 -10.39 -2.40
C VAL A 142 -8.75 -9.77 -3.77
N ALA A 143 -7.87 -8.92 -4.30
CA ALA A 143 -8.05 -8.32 -5.62
C ALA A 143 -8.07 -9.37 -6.74
N THR A 144 -7.20 -10.38 -6.63
CA THR A 144 -7.14 -11.49 -7.59
C THR A 144 -8.42 -12.34 -7.53
N THR A 145 -8.90 -12.64 -6.33
CA THR A 145 -10.12 -13.46 -6.13
C THR A 145 -11.37 -12.74 -6.63
N LEU A 146 -11.45 -11.42 -6.45
CA LEU A 146 -12.56 -10.58 -6.91
C LEU A 146 -12.44 -10.13 -8.37
N LEU A 147 -11.33 -10.44 -9.04
CA LEU A 147 -11.02 -10.02 -10.41
C LEU A 147 -11.12 -8.49 -10.60
N THR A 148 -10.60 -7.72 -9.62
CA THR A 148 -10.64 -6.25 -9.64
C THR A 148 -9.24 -5.62 -9.63
N GLY A 149 -9.19 -4.30 -9.87
CA GLY A 149 -7.96 -3.53 -9.86
C GLY A 149 -7.52 -3.14 -8.46
N LEU A 150 -6.21 -3.31 -8.18
CA LEU A 150 -5.55 -2.89 -6.94
C LEU A 150 -4.45 -1.88 -7.24
N THR A 151 -4.54 -0.69 -6.63
CA THR A 151 -3.43 0.28 -6.64
C THR A 151 -2.60 0.14 -5.37
N ALA A 152 -1.38 -0.37 -5.50
CA ALA A 152 -0.50 -0.59 -4.36
C ALA A 152 0.24 0.69 -3.92
N ASP A 153 0.58 0.79 -2.63
CA ASP A 153 1.43 1.81 -2.01
C ASP A 153 1.08 3.26 -2.40
N CYS A 154 -0.19 3.62 -2.23
CA CYS A 154 -0.72 4.95 -2.52
C CYS A 154 -0.29 5.96 -1.47
N THR A 155 -0.04 7.19 -1.92
CA THR A 155 0.31 8.33 -1.07
C THR A 155 -0.77 9.40 -1.03
N GLU A 156 -1.68 9.41 -2.01
CA GLU A 156 -2.81 10.34 -2.03
C GLU A 156 -4.00 9.64 -2.69
N LEU A 157 -5.19 9.87 -2.15
CA LEU A 157 -6.44 9.35 -2.66
C LEU A 157 -7.39 10.53 -2.91
N ASN A 158 -8.05 10.53 -4.07
CA ASN A 158 -9.08 11.50 -4.37
C ASN A 158 -10.18 10.86 -5.21
N ILE A 159 -11.32 11.55 -5.33
CA ILE A 159 -12.39 11.15 -6.25
C ILE A 159 -12.32 12.07 -7.46
N ASP A 160 -12.25 11.48 -8.64
CA ASP A 160 -12.30 12.24 -9.89
C ASP A 160 -13.73 12.80 -10.08
N PRO A 161 -13.91 14.13 -10.21
CA PRO A 161 -15.24 14.73 -10.33
C PRO A 161 -15.97 14.36 -11.62
N ALA A 162 -15.25 13.94 -12.67
CA ALA A 162 -15.86 13.59 -13.95
C ALA A 162 -16.37 12.13 -13.98
N SER A 163 -15.56 11.19 -13.50
CA SER A 163 -15.85 9.74 -13.56
C SER A 163 -16.39 9.15 -12.26
N ARG A 164 -16.38 9.91 -11.15
CA ARG A 164 -16.63 9.42 -9.78
C ARG A 164 -15.73 8.25 -9.35
N ALA A 165 -14.65 7.99 -10.09
CA ALA A 165 -13.71 6.91 -9.76
C ALA A 165 -12.69 7.34 -8.71
N LEU A 166 -12.10 6.36 -8.02
CA LEU A 166 -11.00 6.55 -7.11
C LEU A 166 -9.73 6.86 -7.90
N ALA A 167 -9.29 8.11 -7.81
CA ALA A 167 -8.00 8.58 -8.30
C ALA A 167 -6.93 8.30 -7.24
N ALA A 168 -6.29 7.14 -7.35
CA ALA A 168 -5.24 6.72 -6.43
C ALA A 168 -3.87 7.13 -6.98
N MET A 169 -3.19 8.04 -6.29
CA MET A 169 -1.84 8.49 -6.66
C MET A 169 -0.79 7.69 -5.91
N ARG A 170 0.18 7.17 -6.66
CA ARG A 170 1.33 6.46 -6.10
C ARG A 170 2.64 6.88 -6.75
N PRO A 171 3.76 6.82 -6.01
CA PRO A 171 5.09 6.85 -6.60
C PRO A 171 5.39 5.54 -7.35
N THR A 172 5.94 5.66 -8.56
CA THR A 172 6.46 4.57 -9.38
C THR A 172 7.94 4.79 -9.69
N PHE A 173 8.63 3.76 -10.19
CA PHE A 173 10.07 3.82 -10.52
C PHE A 173 10.96 4.33 -9.38
N GLY A 174 10.78 3.77 -8.18
CA GLY A 174 11.55 4.17 -7.00
C GLY A 174 11.24 5.59 -6.50
N GLY A 175 10.12 6.19 -6.93
CA GLY A 175 9.68 7.53 -6.53
C GLY A 175 10.12 8.65 -7.47
N SER A 176 10.62 8.33 -8.67
CA SER A 176 10.95 9.33 -9.69
C SER A 176 9.71 9.86 -10.41
N LEU A 177 8.65 9.05 -10.51
CA LEU A 177 7.40 9.40 -11.17
C LEU A 177 6.23 9.27 -10.19
N LEU A 178 5.26 10.18 -10.30
CA LEU A 178 3.97 10.09 -9.64
C LEU A 178 2.93 9.73 -10.70
N CYS A 179 2.17 8.67 -10.45
CA CYS A 179 1.13 8.20 -11.35
C CYS A 179 -0.20 8.16 -10.62
N THR A 180 -1.23 8.75 -11.22
CA THR A 180 -2.62 8.60 -10.78
C THR A 180 -3.26 7.47 -11.57
N ILE A 181 -3.69 6.43 -10.86
CA ILE A 181 -4.28 5.22 -11.42
C ILE A 181 -5.76 5.17 -11.02
N MET A 182 -6.62 4.80 -11.97
CA MET A 182 -8.07 4.71 -11.78
C MET A 182 -8.58 3.39 -12.34
N ALA A 183 -9.33 2.63 -11.55
CA ALA A 183 -9.96 1.37 -11.96
C ALA A 183 -11.42 1.63 -12.39
N LEU A 184 -11.62 1.98 -13.66
CA LEU A 184 -12.93 2.41 -14.17
C LEU A 184 -13.92 1.25 -14.38
N ALA A 185 -13.42 0.07 -14.77
CA ALA A 185 -14.26 -1.02 -15.29
C ALA A 185 -14.66 -2.10 -14.27
N TYR A 186 -14.09 -2.09 -13.06
CA TYR A 186 -14.27 -3.15 -12.07
C TYR A 186 -14.58 -2.59 -10.68
N ARG A 187 -15.23 -3.40 -9.84
CA ARG A 187 -15.56 -3.10 -8.43
C ARG A 187 -15.28 -4.33 -7.55
N PRO A 188 -14.91 -4.12 -6.26
CA PRO A 188 -14.61 -2.85 -5.61
C PRO A 188 -13.33 -2.20 -6.17
N GLN A 189 -13.23 -0.87 -6.13
CA GLN A 189 -11.96 -0.20 -6.42
C GLN A 189 -11.04 -0.35 -5.20
N MET A 190 -9.91 -1.04 -5.37
CA MET A 190 -9.03 -1.34 -4.26
C MET A 190 -7.76 -0.50 -4.28
N ALA A 191 -7.33 -0.05 -3.10
CA ALA A 191 -6.05 0.62 -2.92
C ALA A 191 -5.42 0.25 -1.58
N THR A 192 -4.10 0.00 -1.58
CA THR A 192 -3.33 -0.03 -0.33
C THR A 192 -2.66 1.32 -0.11
N VAL A 193 -2.71 1.86 1.10
CA VAL A 193 -2.13 3.17 1.44
C VAL A 193 -0.91 3.01 2.32
N ARG A 194 0.13 3.76 2.01
CA ARG A 194 1.36 3.76 2.80
C ARG A 194 1.09 4.25 4.24
N PRO A 195 1.54 3.51 5.27
CA PRO A 195 1.45 3.98 6.65
C PRO A 195 2.13 5.34 6.85
N ARG A 196 1.60 6.17 7.76
CA ARG A 196 2.09 7.50 8.13
C ARG A 196 2.04 8.55 7.01
N VAL A 197 1.25 8.31 5.96
CA VAL A 197 1.04 9.29 4.89
C VAL A 197 -0.26 10.07 5.10
N MET A 198 -1.33 9.40 5.51
CA MET A 198 -2.60 10.07 5.79
C MET A 198 -2.58 10.62 7.21
N ALA A 199 -3.24 11.77 7.39
CA ALA A 199 -3.34 12.38 8.71
C ALA A 199 -4.29 11.57 9.60
N MET A 200 -3.89 11.33 10.84
CA MET A 200 -4.76 10.70 11.83
C MET A 200 -5.96 11.63 12.12
N PRO A 201 -7.20 11.17 11.98
CA PRO A 201 -8.38 11.97 12.29
C PRO A 201 -8.47 12.25 13.79
N GLN A 202 -9.12 13.35 14.16
CA GLN A 202 -9.44 13.62 15.56
C GLN A 202 -10.53 12.66 16.03
N ALA A 203 -10.28 11.96 17.14
CA ALA A 203 -11.24 11.03 17.72
C ALA A 203 -12.46 11.78 18.26
N GLN A 204 -13.64 11.45 17.74
CA GLN A 204 -14.93 11.96 18.19
C GLN A 204 -15.53 10.97 19.20
N LYS A 205 -15.25 11.20 20.49
CA LYS A 205 -15.77 10.35 21.57
C LYS A 205 -17.29 10.37 21.58
N GLY A 206 -17.91 9.19 21.65
CA GLY A 206 -19.36 9.02 21.75
C GLY A 206 -20.08 8.78 20.42
N ARG A 207 -19.38 8.79 19.28
CA ARG A 207 -19.96 8.35 18.01
C ARG A 207 -20.28 6.86 18.07
N ARG A 208 -21.52 6.51 17.75
CA ARG A 208 -22.01 5.12 17.67
C ARG A 208 -22.21 4.74 16.21
N GLY A 209 -22.00 3.46 15.92
CA GLY A 209 -22.26 2.86 14.61
C GLY A 209 -22.94 1.52 14.77
N GLU A 210 -23.30 0.93 13.63
CA GLU A 210 -23.92 -0.40 13.56
C GLU A 210 -22.84 -1.47 13.45
N ILE A 211 -22.91 -2.52 14.29
CA ILE A 211 -22.06 -3.71 14.17
C ILE A 211 -22.90 -4.83 13.56
N ALA A 212 -22.46 -5.35 12.42
CA ALA A 212 -23.03 -6.52 11.77
C ALA A 212 -22.04 -7.69 11.90
N GLN A 213 -22.47 -8.75 12.57
CA GLN A 213 -21.66 -9.96 12.73
C GLN A 213 -21.96 -10.95 11.61
N GLU A 214 -20.91 -11.56 11.08
CA GLU A 214 -20.97 -12.58 10.04
C GLU A 214 -20.14 -13.80 10.47
N ALA A 215 -20.61 -15.00 10.16
CA ALA A 215 -19.89 -16.23 10.46
C ALA A 215 -18.98 -16.60 9.28
N LEU A 216 -17.79 -17.10 9.59
CA LEU A 216 -16.96 -17.79 8.62
C LEU A 216 -17.32 -19.29 8.70
N GLY A 217 -17.51 -19.93 7.54
CA GLY A 217 -17.91 -21.34 7.46
C GLY A 217 -16.77 -22.23 6.97
N ILE A 218 -15.53 -21.97 7.39
CA ILE A 218 -14.34 -22.66 6.88
C ILE A 218 -13.93 -23.78 7.84
N ILE A 219 -13.58 -24.93 7.28
CA ILE A 219 -13.04 -26.06 8.03
C ILE A 219 -11.51 -25.94 8.07
N GLU A 220 -10.92 -26.04 9.26
CA GLU A 220 -9.46 -25.93 9.46
C GLU A 220 -8.65 -26.93 8.60
N ALA A 221 -9.23 -28.11 8.32
CA ALA A 221 -8.59 -29.15 7.50
C ALA A 221 -8.35 -28.73 6.03
N ASP A 222 -9.15 -27.79 5.51
CA ASP A 222 -9.03 -27.30 4.13
C ASP A 222 -7.95 -26.21 3.98
N ILE A 223 -7.41 -25.72 5.10
CA ILE A 223 -6.41 -24.66 5.11
C ILE A 223 -5.02 -25.28 4.94
N VAL A 224 -4.39 -24.99 3.79
CA VAL A 224 -3.06 -25.48 3.44
C VAL A 224 -1.98 -24.96 4.41
N THR A 225 -2.13 -23.73 4.90
CA THR A 225 -1.13 -23.08 5.77
C THR A 225 -1.47 -23.24 7.25
N LYS A 226 -0.47 -23.68 8.03
CA LYS A 226 -0.59 -23.86 9.48
C LYS A 226 0.34 -22.91 10.21
N LEU A 227 -0.20 -22.21 11.20
CA LEU A 227 0.59 -21.40 12.12
C LEU A 227 1.06 -22.30 13.26
N LEU A 228 2.35 -22.62 13.31
CA LEU A 228 2.91 -23.51 14.33
C LEU A 228 3.31 -22.75 15.60
N ASP A 229 4.08 -21.68 15.42
CA ASP A 229 4.57 -20.83 16.50
C ASP A 229 4.83 -19.43 15.95
N PHE A 230 4.80 -18.44 16.84
CA PHE A 230 5.21 -17.08 16.54
C PHE A 230 6.35 -16.66 17.46
N ILE A 231 7.47 -16.31 16.84
CA ILE A 231 8.63 -15.79 17.54
C ILE A 231 8.58 -14.27 17.49
N ALA A 232 8.18 -13.65 18.60
CA ALA A 232 8.12 -12.20 18.71
C ALA A 232 9.52 -11.56 18.64
N ASP A 233 9.69 -10.59 17.75
CA ASP A 233 10.88 -9.75 17.66
C ASP A 233 11.16 -8.95 18.94
N ALA A 234 10.19 -8.86 19.88
CA ALA A 234 10.34 -8.22 21.18
C ALA A 234 11.42 -8.87 22.08
N LYS A 235 11.83 -10.12 21.82
CA LYS A 235 13.01 -10.73 22.47
C LYS A 235 14.33 -10.20 21.92
N SER A 236 14.30 -9.55 20.74
CA SER A 236 15.41 -8.76 20.26
C SER A 236 15.33 -7.37 20.91
N ASN A 237 16.42 -6.93 21.53
CA ASN A 237 16.54 -5.61 22.15
C ASN A 237 16.61 -4.47 21.09
N GLN A 238 15.94 -4.65 19.94
CA GLN A 238 15.99 -3.79 18.77
C GLN A 238 14.71 -2.96 18.66
N ILE A 239 14.89 -1.64 18.60
CA ILE A 239 13.80 -0.69 18.40
C ILE A 239 13.35 -0.78 16.94
N ASN A 240 12.04 -0.86 16.72
CA ASN A 240 11.45 -0.90 15.38
C ASN A 240 11.54 0.50 14.73
N LEU A 241 12.58 0.72 13.93
CA LEU A 241 12.90 1.99 13.26
C LEU A 241 11.74 2.65 12.48
N PRO A 242 10.88 1.92 11.74
CA PRO A 242 9.74 2.49 11.02
C PRO A 242 8.75 3.21 11.94
N TYR A 243 8.68 2.80 13.21
CA TYR A 243 7.75 3.34 14.19
C TYR A 243 8.39 4.34 15.15
N ALA A 244 9.70 4.57 15.08
CA ALA A 244 10.37 5.57 15.92
C ALA A 244 9.86 6.99 15.61
N ASP A 245 9.59 7.77 16.64
CA ASP A 245 9.16 9.17 16.52
C ASP A 245 10.32 10.07 16.06
N MET A 246 11.52 9.79 16.56
CA MET A 246 12.74 10.48 16.19
C MET A 246 13.86 9.48 15.91
N ILE A 247 14.54 9.68 14.79
CA ILE A 247 15.72 8.90 14.41
C ILE A 247 16.91 9.84 14.33
N VAL A 248 17.85 9.65 15.24
CA VAL A 248 19.16 10.31 15.18
C VAL A 248 20.10 9.41 14.39
N SER A 249 20.42 9.82 13.16
CA SER A 249 21.32 9.06 12.29
C SER A 249 22.75 9.62 12.33
N SER A 250 23.71 8.71 12.16
CA SER A 250 25.13 8.98 12.31
C SER A 250 25.89 8.28 11.20
N GLY A 251 26.60 9.04 10.37
CA GLY A 251 27.39 8.52 9.26
C GLY A 251 28.89 8.45 9.56
N LYS A 252 29.67 8.05 8.55
CA LYS A 252 31.14 7.96 8.59
C LYS A 252 31.84 9.26 9.03
N GLY A 253 31.15 10.41 8.95
CA GLY A 253 31.67 11.71 9.39
C GLY A 253 31.92 11.84 10.90
N LEU A 254 31.38 10.95 11.74
CA LEU A 254 31.64 10.96 13.18
C LEU A 254 33.02 10.40 13.57
N LYS A 255 33.68 9.69 12.64
CA LYS A 255 34.98 9.01 12.75
C LYS A 255 35.06 7.97 13.89
N ASN A 256 34.74 8.36 15.11
CA ASN A 256 34.80 7.55 16.32
C ASN A 256 33.40 7.31 16.91
N PRO A 257 33.13 6.12 17.49
CA PRO A 257 31.86 5.81 18.13
C PRO A 257 31.57 6.63 19.39
N GLU A 258 32.60 7.06 20.14
CA GLU A 258 32.39 7.83 21.38
C GLU A 258 31.75 9.20 21.09
N ASN A 259 32.06 9.79 19.93
CA ASN A 259 31.51 11.07 19.49
C ASN A 259 29.99 11.02 19.27
N PHE A 260 29.45 9.85 18.91
CA PHE A 260 28.01 9.69 18.75
C PHE A 260 27.31 9.72 20.11
N GLN A 261 27.91 9.07 21.11
CA GLN A 261 27.33 9.01 22.45
C GLN A 261 27.47 10.34 23.19
N ALA A 262 28.56 11.08 22.97
CA ALA A 262 28.75 12.43 23.50
C ALA A 262 27.70 13.42 22.95
N ARG A 263 27.44 13.40 21.63
CA ARG A 263 26.45 14.30 20.99
C ARG A 263 25.01 13.97 21.31
N ILE A 264 24.69 12.70 21.56
CA ILE A 264 23.34 12.31 22.02
C ILE A 264 23.11 12.76 23.47
N ARG A 265 24.11 12.60 24.34
CA ARG A 265 23.99 13.00 25.76
C ARG A 265 23.83 14.51 25.96
N SER A 266 24.42 15.33 25.07
CA SER A 266 24.25 16.78 25.12
C SER A 266 22.92 17.29 24.56
N GLY A 267 22.11 16.43 23.91
CA GLY A 267 20.94 16.85 23.13
C GLY A 267 19.57 16.44 23.66
N ALA A 268 19.43 15.33 24.41
CA ALA A 268 18.12 14.91 24.94
C ALA A 268 18.23 13.86 26.06
N GLY A 269 17.55 14.09 27.18
CA GLY A 269 17.55 13.26 28.39
C GLY A 269 16.72 11.97 28.36
N THR A 270 16.80 11.17 27.29
CA THR A 270 16.16 9.84 27.23
C THR A 270 17.10 8.78 26.64
N ARG A 271 16.82 7.50 26.91
CA ARG A 271 17.72 6.36 26.64
C ARG A 271 17.69 5.96 25.15
N TRP A 272 18.83 6.01 24.44
CA TRP A 272 18.91 5.69 23.00
C TRP A 272 20.13 4.83 22.63
N ARG A 273 20.03 4.06 21.53
CA ARG A 273 21.10 3.19 20.98
C ARG A 273 21.49 3.58 19.55
N SER A 274 22.75 3.33 19.20
CA SER A 274 23.36 3.61 17.89
C SER A 274 23.25 2.42 16.93
N TRP A 275 23.24 2.68 15.62
CA TRP A 275 23.50 1.63 14.62
C TRP A 275 24.41 2.12 13.49
N ARG A 276 25.36 1.27 13.09
CA ARG A 276 26.35 1.50 12.02
C ARG A 276 25.89 0.80 10.75
N ASN A 277 26.11 1.42 9.59
CA ASN A 277 26.14 0.73 8.31
C ASN A 277 27.62 0.60 7.86
N PRO A 278 28.33 -0.50 8.13
CA PRO A 278 29.50 -0.85 7.35
C PRO A 278 29.12 -1.83 6.22
N PRO A 279 29.89 -1.88 5.12
CA PRO A 279 29.72 -2.91 4.10
C PRO A 279 29.92 -4.30 4.73
N VAL A 280 29.10 -5.26 4.31
CA VAL A 280 29.03 -6.67 4.76
C VAL A 280 30.30 -7.47 4.36
N ARG A 281 31.50 -6.92 4.55
CA ARG A 281 32.77 -7.60 4.24
C ARG A 281 33.88 -7.45 5.29
N ALA A 282 33.66 -6.74 6.38
CA ALA A 282 34.59 -6.77 7.53
C ALA A 282 33.90 -7.48 8.69
N GLY A 283 34.34 -8.70 8.98
CA GLY A 283 33.78 -9.57 10.01
C GLY A 283 33.74 -8.90 11.39
N GLY A 284 32.57 -8.95 12.02
CA GLY A 284 32.35 -8.47 13.37
C GLY A 284 31.00 -7.76 13.51
N VAL A 285 30.10 -8.36 14.30
CA VAL A 285 28.76 -7.88 14.72
C VAL A 285 27.58 -8.34 13.83
N GLY A 286 26.55 -8.83 14.53
CA GLY A 286 25.43 -9.64 14.03
C GLY A 286 24.58 -9.02 12.92
N ARG A 287 23.95 -9.91 12.15
CA ARG A 287 23.18 -9.65 10.93
C ARG A 287 21.94 -8.78 11.17
N GLY A 288 22.11 -7.46 11.20
CA GLY A 288 21.02 -6.50 10.93
C GLY A 288 20.99 -6.16 9.44
N ARG A 289 19.82 -6.23 8.81
CA ARG A 289 19.65 -5.96 7.37
C ARG A 289 19.94 -4.49 7.05
N PRO A 290 20.73 -4.17 6.00
CA PRO A 290 21.10 -2.80 5.68
C PRO A 290 19.94 -1.98 5.11
N ALA A 291 20.04 -0.68 5.38
CA ALA A 291 19.32 0.43 4.76
C ALA A 291 19.61 0.60 3.27
N GLY A 292 19.25 -0.36 2.42
CA GLY A 292 19.60 -0.26 1.01
C GLY A 292 18.90 -1.25 0.10
N ARG A 293 18.09 -0.68 -0.81
CA ARG A 293 17.54 -1.24 -2.05
C ARG A 293 16.45 -2.30 -2.01
N ALA A 294 16.10 -2.90 -0.87
CA ALA A 294 15.01 -3.88 -0.87
C ALA A 294 13.67 -3.39 -0.26
N ASP A 295 13.64 -2.64 0.83
CA ASP A 295 12.35 -2.47 1.53
C ASP A 295 12.08 -1.15 2.27
N TRP A 296 12.98 -0.15 2.28
CA TRP A 296 12.65 1.07 3.03
C TRP A 296 13.28 2.37 2.54
N LYS A 297 12.46 3.42 2.60
CA LYS A 297 12.81 4.82 2.39
C LYS A 297 12.17 5.65 3.49
N ASN A 298 12.97 6.40 4.24
CA ASN A 298 12.50 7.32 5.27
C ASN A 298 12.79 8.78 4.84
N ARG A 299 11.87 9.73 5.10
CA ARG A 299 11.96 11.13 4.61
C ARG A 299 13.27 11.83 4.99
N ALA A 300 13.84 11.52 6.16
CA ALA A 300 15.09 12.11 6.63
C ALA A 300 16.32 11.70 5.81
N ALA A 301 16.31 10.49 5.20
CA ALA A 301 17.43 9.99 4.42
C ALA A 301 17.47 10.59 2.99
N GLU A 302 16.32 10.99 2.44
CA GLU A 302 16.23 11.57 1.10
C GLU A 302 16.75 13.02 1.05
N THR A 303 16.60 13.80 2.13
CA THR A 303 17.12 15.17 2.24
C THR A 303 18.66 15.21 2.23
N LEU A 304 19.31 14.16 2.76
CA LEU A 304 20.77 14.00 2.78
C LEU A 304 21.33 13.53 1.42
N HIS A 305 20.53 12.89 0.58
CA HIS A 305 20.95 12.49 -0.77
C HIS A 305 20.80 13.62 -1.80
N ARG A 306 19.75 14.46 -1.68
CA ARG A 306 19.54 15.62 -2.57
C ARG A 306 20.60 16.73 -2.40
N SER A 307 21.24 16.80 -1.25
CA SER A 307 22.28 17.80 -0.96
C SER A 307 23.67 17.47 -1.55
N ARG A 308 23.83 16.32 -2.23
CA ARG A 308 25.12 15.89 -2.83
C ARG A 308 25.28 16.14 -4.34
N HIS A 309 24.28 16.69 -5.04
CA HIS A 309 24.37 16.96 -6.49
C HIS A 309 24.43 18.44 -6.88
N LEU A 310 24.75 19.33 -5.93
CA LEU A 310 25.02 20.75 -6.20
C LEU A 310 26.46 21.11 -5.83
N ARG A 311 27.45 20.52 -6.52
CA ARG A 311 28.78 21.13 -6.67
C ARG A 311 29.30 20.89 -8.09
N ARG A 312 29.78 21.98 -8.67
CA ARG A 312 30.21 22.22 -10.06
C ARG A 312 31.26 21.21 -10.54
N ASP A 313 31.10 20.74 -11.76
CA ASP A 313 32.15 20.10 -12.56
C ASP A 313 32.65 21.12 -13.61
N PRO A 314 33.98 21.39 -13.73
CA PRO A 314 34.51 22.31 -14.73
C PRO A 314 34.97 21.52 -15.97
N ALA A 315 34.04 21.08 -16.82
CA ALA A 315 34.39 20.42 -18.08
C ALA A 315 33.30 20.56 -19.15
N SER A 316 33.03 21.78 -19.62
CA SER A 316 32.31 21.97 -20.90
C SER A 316 32.58 23.36 -21.51
N ARG A 317 33.84 23.64 -21.83
CA ARG A 317 34.19 24.55 -22.92
C ARG A 317 34.69 23.69 -24.07
N ARG A 318 33.80 23.38 -25.01
CA ARG A 318 34.06 23.17 -26.46
C ARG A 318 32.75 22.73 -27.12
N TYR A 319 32.55 23.23 -28.34
CA TYR A 319 31.39 23.08 -29.23
C TYR A 319 30.24 24.06 -29.02
N GLY A 320 30.49 25.28 -29.50
CA GLY A 320 29.46 26.10 -30.12
C GLY A 320 29.53 26.01 -31.64
N LYS A 321 28.36 26.24 -32.27
CA LYS A 321 28.07 26.50 -33.70
C LYS A 321 27.85 25.29 -34.62
N LEU A 322 26.58 25.10 -34.98
CA LEU A 322 25.97 25.04 -36.33
C LEU A 322 24.49 24.70 -36.06
N GLY A 323 23.43 25.37 -36.54
CA GLY A 323 23.23 26.16 -37.74
C GLY A 323 22.08 25.56 -38.56
N ARG A 324 20.88 26.14 -38.45
CA ARG A 324 19.77 26.19 -39.44
C ARG A 324 19.23 24.90 -40.13
N ASN A 325 17.92 24.67 -39.90
CA ASN A 325 16.84 24.53 -40.91
C ASN A 325 16.90 23.37 -41.94
N ARG A 326 15.91 22.46 -41.93
CA ARG A 326 15.07 22.07 -43.12
C ARG A 326 13.99 21.01 -42.84
N ARG A 327 13.00 21.09 -43.72
CA ARG A 327 11.69 20.42 -43.86
C ARG A 327 11.74 18.88 -44.01
N ASN A 328 10.55 18.29 -43.82
CA ASN A 328 9.98 17.08 -44.45
C ASN A 328 10.91 15.88 -44.63
N GLN A 329 10.54 14.75 -44.03
CA GLN A 329 10.54 13.47 -44.75
C GLN A 329 9.65 12.43 -44.06
N HIS A 330 9.05 11.62 -44.92
CA HIS A 330 7.96 10.68 -44.73
C HIS A 330 8.24 9.52 -43.76
N ARG A 331 7.12 8.97 -43.24
CA ARG A 331 6.91 7.60 -42.77
C ARG A 331 7.40 6.56 -43.82
N PRO A 332 7.71 5.32 -43.41
CA PRO A 332 6.63 4.31 -43.47
C PRO A 332 6.57 3.32 -42.30
N GLU A 333 5.42 2.66 -42.29
CA GLU A 333 4.88 1.63 -41.41
C GLU A 333 5.66 0.30 -41.40
N ARG A 334 5.43 -0.50 -40.34
CA ARG A 334 5.26 -1.98 -40.29
C ARG A 334 5.57 -2.48 -38.86
N THR A 335 4.90 -3.41 -38.20
CA THR A 335 3.65 -4.19 -38.37
C THR A 335 3.44 -4.95 -37.05
N ASP A 336 2.19 -5.36 -36.81
CA ASP A 336 1.69 -6.19 -35.72
C ASP A 336 2.56 -7.40 -35.30
N PHE A 337 2.59 -7.68 -33.99
CA PHE A 337 2.94 -8.99 -33.44
C PHE A 337 1.80 -9.49 -32.54
N ARG A 338 0.88 -10.26 -33.13
CA ARG A 338 -0.10 -11.10 -32.44
C ARG A 338 -0.04 -12.51 -33.03
N LEU A 339 0.04 -13.51 -32.15
CA LEU A 339 -0.38 -14.91 -32.29
C LEU A 339 0.21 -15.74 -33.45
N ARG A 340 1.04 -16.74 -33.10
CA ARG A 340 0.99 -18.14 -33.59
C ARG A 340 2.17 -18.95 -33.04
N ALA A 341 1.91 -19.89 -32.12
CA ALA A 341 2.74 -21.07 -31.89
C ALA A 341 1.97 -22.10 -31.02
N LEU A 342 0.90 -22.65 -31.56
CA LEU A 342 0.33 -23.93 -31.17
C LEU A 342 0.10 -24.69 -32.48
N GLN A 343 0.44 -25.99 -32.48
CA GLN A 343 0.42 -26.96 -33.59
C GLN A 343 1.77 -27.21 -34.27
N HIS A 344 2.56 -28.14 -33.73
CA HIS A 344 2.96 -29.35 -34.47
C HIS A 344 3.47 -30.44 -33.52
N CYS A 345 3.31 -31.70 -33.96
CA CYS A 345 3.75 -32.96 -33.35
C CYS A 345 2.76 -33.69 -32.41
N ARG A 346 1.66 -34.19 -32.99
CA ARG A 346 1.16 -35.54 -32.72
C ARG A 346 1.19 -36.35 -34.01
N GLY A 347 1.69 -37.59 -33.94
CA GLY A 347 1.27 -38.66 -34.85
C GLY A 347 2.39 -39.50 -35.47
N ARG A 348 2.65 -40.67 -34.85
CA ARG A 348 2.87 -42.02 -35.45
C ARG A 348 3.35 -42.95 -34.33
N THR A 349 2.47 -43.67 -33.62
CA THR A 349 2.00 -45.05 -33.87
C THR A 349 3.13 -46.06 -34.10
N ALA A 350 3.33 -46.99 -33.16
CA ALA A 350 3.11 -48.44 -33.38
C ALA A 350 3.64 -49.28 -32.19
N THR A 351 2.70 -50.04 -31.57
CA THR A 351 2.82 -51.45 -31.12
C THR A 351 4.09 -51.95 -30.41
N ALA A 352 3.93 -52.45 -29.17
CA ALA A 352 3.92 -53.89 -28.84
C ALA A 352 4.10 -54.12 -27.32
N ALA A 353 3.44 -55.18 -26.83
CA ALA A 353 3.62 -55.97 -25.60
C ALA A 353 4.83 -55.60 -24.71
N GLY A 354 4.73 -55.46 -23.39
CA GLY A 354 4.12 -56.38 -22.43
C GLY A 354 5.22 -56.88 -21.48
N VAL A 355 4.81 -57.22 -20.25
CA VAL A 355 5.53 -58.09 -19.28
C VAL A 355 6.48 -57.41 -18.26
N ASP A 356 6.05 -57.55 -16.99
CA ASP A 356 6.74 -57.76 -15.71
C ASP A 356 7.72 -56.77 -15.05
N ALA A 357 7.25 -56.33 -13.85
CA ALA A 357 7.85 -56.49 -12.53
C ALA A 357 9.36 -56.82 -12.36
N CYS A 358 9.88 -56.26 -11.26
CA CYS A 358 11.01 -56.72 -10.42
C CYS A 358 12.32 -55.92 -10.52
N LEU A 359 12.43 -54.84 -9.73
CA LEU A 359 13.39 -54.65 -8.61
C LEU A 359 13.32 -53.22 -8.06
#